data_AF-A0A660YAN8-F1
#
_entry.id   AF-A0A660YAN8-F1
#
_cell.length_a   1.000
_cell.length_b   1.000
_cell.length_c   1.000
_cell.angle_alpha   90.00
_cell.angle_beta   90.00
_cell.angle_gamma   90.00
#
_symmetry.space_group_name_H-M   'P 1'
#
loop_
_entity.id
_entity.type
_entity.pdbx_description
1 polymer ?
#
loop_
_entity_poly.entity_id
_entity_poly.type
_entity_poly.pdbx_seq_one_letter_code
_entity_poly.pdbx_strand_id
1 'polypeptide(L)'
;MENTQQPQSQSDIFTPSRGVSTPLLISLVIFVLSSALAWFLTDALDWDVKVALFFGLLVTVVFWIIYIVIWLRSVGTQNIVYAVEEFTGKEINNDGTIGKPQKQTIRLEVPSTENGSWAMQYYDMPEWVDAENLAELANRMVAGKNFSEPELVRGANRIYLYDEFIELRDYFINRGILKLKNPNGKKKDVVRTKSGEDLFLRIKNYAAH
;
A
#
# COMPACT_ATOMS: atom_id res chain seq x y z
N MET A 1 -5.14 -46.72 -12.05
CA MET A 1 -4.28 -45.87 -12.89
C MET A 1 -4.43 -44.45 -12.36
N GLU A 2 -3.61 -44.12 -11.35
CA GLU A 2 -3.57 -42.81 -10.72
C GLU A 2 -2.84 -41.83 -11.63
N ASN A 3 -3.51 -40.72 -11.96
CA ASN A 3 -2.94 -39.64 -12.75
C ASN A 3 -2.39 -38.59 -11.79
N THR A 4 -1.12 -38.77 -11.39
CA THR A 4 -0.40 -37.83 -10.53
C THR A 4 0.09 -36.67 -11.39
N GLN A 5 -0.72 -35.61 -11.50
CA GLN A 5 -0.24 -34.34 -12.06
C GLN A 5 0.62 -33.63 -11.01
N GLN A 6 1.92 -33.60 -11.25
CA GLN A 6 2.84 -32.70 -10.55
C GLN A 6 2.48 -31.25 -10.88
N PRO A 7 2.48 -30.32 -9.90
CA PRO A 7 2.32 -28.91 -10.21
C PRO A 7 3.55 -28.45 -10.99
N GLN A 8 3.32 -27.94 -12.21
CA GLN A 8 4.33 -27.22 -12.97
C GLN A 8 4.79 -26.02 -12.14
N SER A 9 6.05 -26.06 -11.73
CA SER A 9 6.79 -24.90 -11.26
C SER A 9 6.80 -23.88 -12.40
N GLN A 10 5.85 -22.94 -12.35
CA GLN A 10 5.98 -21.67 -13.04
C GLN A 10 7.17 -20.99 -12.39
N SER A 11 8.34 -21.10 -13.03
CA SER A 11 9.43 -20.17 -12.79
C SER A 11 8.89 -18.79 -13.12
N ASP A 12 8.48 -18.06 -12.07
CA ASP A 12 8.19 -16.65 -12.13
C ASP A 12 9.36 -15.98 -12.84
N ILE A 13 9.13 -15.61 -14.10
CA ILE A 13 9.99 -14.69 -14.82
C ILE A 13 9.90 -13.41 -14.01
N PHE A 14 10.95 -13.17 -13.21
CA PHE A 14 11.15 -11.95 -12.47
C PHE A 14 11.22 -10.81 -13.50
N THR A 15 10.08 -10.26 -13.89
CA THR A 15 10.02 -8.97 -14.56
C THR A 15 10.21 -7.94 -13.46
N PRO A 16 11.40 -7.32 -13.30
CA PRO A 16 11.55 -6.24 -12.36
C PRO A 16 10.48 -5.19 -12.70
N SER A 17 9.59 -4.93 -11.74
CA SER A 17 8.56 -3.92 -11.88
C SER A 17 9.23 -2.61 -12.27
N ARG A 18 8.78 -2.01 -13.37
CA ARG A 18 9.34 -0.81 -14.02
C ARG A 18 9.29 0.48 -13.17
N GLY A 19 9.11 0.38 -11.86
CA GLY A 19 8.78 1.51 -10.99
C GLY A 19 9.97 2.24 -10.36
N VAL A 20 11.08 1.54 -10.03
CA VAL A 20 12.12 2.13 -9.15
C VAL A 20 13.50 2.25 -9.81
N SER A 21 13.85 1.33 -10.71
CA SER A 21 15.17 1.35 -11.39
C SER A 21 15.26 2.39 -12.50
N THR A 22 14.14 2.76 -13.11
CA THR A 22 14.06 3.69 -14.24
C THR A 22 14.62 5.08 -13.91
N PRO A 23 14.21 5.77 -12.82
CA PRO A 23 14.77 7.08 -12.48
C PRO A 23 16.26 7.02 -12.12
N LEU A 24 16.70 6.00 -11.36
CA LEU A 24 18.11 5.84 -10.99
C LEU A 24 19.02 5.59 -12.20
N LEU A 25 18.59 4.73 -13.12
CA LEU A 25 19.32 4.47 -14.37
C LEU A 25 19.38 5.70 -15.26
N ILE A 26 18.26 6.43 -15.41
CA ILE A 26 18.22 7.68 -16.18
C ILE A 26 19.20 8.69 -15.59
N SER A 27 19.25 8.83 -14.28
CA SER A 27 20.16 9.79 -13.65
C SER A 27 21.63 9.37 -13.68
N LEU A 28 21.93 8.07 -13.58
CA LEU A 28 23.28 7.55 -13.81
C LEU A 28 23.75 7.86 -15.24
N VAL A 29 22.88 7.66 -16.23
CA VAL A 29 23.17 7.95 -17.64
C VAL A 29 23.37 9.45 -17.84
N ILE A 30 22.52 10.30 -17.27
CA ILE A 30 22.67 11.77 -17.35
C ILE A 30 23.99 12.20 -16.69
N PHE A 31 24.34 11.66 -15.52
CA PHE A 31 25.59 11.97 -14.84
C PHE A 31 26.80 11.63 -15.71
N VAL A 32 26.85 10.41 -16.27
CA VAL A 32 27.95 9.97 -17.16
C VAL A 32 28.04 10.86 -18.41
N LEU A 33 26.90 11.19 -19.04
CA LEU A 33 26.87 12.05 -20.22
C LEU A 33 27.30 13.49 -19.89
N SER A 34 26.88 14.04 -18.75
CA SER A 34 27.28 15.37 -18.29
C SER A 34 28.77 15.44 -17.94
N SER A 35 29.32 14.41 -17.30
CA SER A 35 30.76 14.33 -17.01
C SER A 35 31.59 14.18 -18.29
N ALA A 36 31.15 13.36 -19.25
CA ALA A 36 31.80 13.23 -20.55
C ALA A 36 31.75 14.54 -21.36
N LEU A 37 30.61 15.23 -21.36
CA LEU A 37 30.46 16.52 -22.04
C LEU A 37 31.33 17.61 -21.39
N ALA A 38 31.40 17.66 -20.06
CA ALA A 38 32.29 18.58 -19.34
C ALA A 38 33.76 18.34 -19.69
N TRP A 39 34.18 17.06 -19.77
CA TRP A 39 35.54 16.67 -20.17
C TRP A 39 35.87 17.05 -21.62
N PHE A 40 34.92 16.93 -22.55
CA PHE A 40 35.13 17.34 -23.95
C PHE A 40 35.20 18.87 -24.11
N LEU A 41 34.49 19.62 -23.26
CA LEU A 41 34.48 21.08 -23.31
C LEU A 41 35.72 21.71 -22.64
N THR A 42 36.51 20.96 -21.86
CA THR A 42 37.64 21.52 -21.12
C THR A 42 38.84 21.95 -21.98
N ASP A 43 38.99 21.51 -23.23
CA ASP A 43 40.11 21.98 -24.08
C ASP A 43 39.81 23.31 -24.79
N ALA A 44 38.54 23.71 -24.89
CA ALA A 44 38.12 24.93 -25.60
C ALA A 44 37.80 26.11 -24.67
N LEU A 45 37.84 25.90 -23.35
CA LEU A 45 37.37 26.89 -22.37
C LEU A 45 38.51 27.50 -21.55
N ASP A 46 38.34 28.77 -21.18
CA ASP A 46 39.21 29.46 -20.24
C ASP A 46 39.10 28.87 -18.83
N TRP A 47 40.18 28.97 -18.06
CA TRP A 47 40.29 28.39 -16.72
C TRP A 47 39.15 28.83 -15.78
N ASP A 48 38.78 30.10 -15.80
CA ASP A 48 37.73 30.65 -14.94
C ASP A 48 36.36 30.02 -15.23
N VAL A 49 36.09 29.71 -16.51
CA VAL A 49 34.84 29.04 -16.92
C VAL A 49 34.82 27.59 -16.46
N LYS A 50 35.97 26.89 -16.50
CA LYS A 50 36.07 25.51 -15.99
C LYS A 50 35.78 25.44 -14.50
N VAL A 51 36.32 26.37 -13.72
CA VAL A 51 36.07 26.45 -12.28
C VAL A 51 34.59 26.71 -12.00
N ALA A 52 33.95 27.65 -12.70
CA ALA A 52 32.53 27.92 -12.55
C ALA A 52 31.65 26.71 -12.90
N LEU A 53 31.96 25.99 -13.99
CA LEU A 53 31.25 24.77 -14.38
C LEU A 53 31.41 23.65 -13.37
N PHE A 54 32.62 23.47 -12.82
CA PHE A 54 32.88 22.48 -11.79
C PHE A 54 32.02 22.73 -10.53
N PHE A 55 31.97 23.97 -10.04
CA PHE A 55 31.13 24.32 -8.90
C PHE A 55 29.64 24.18 -9.20
N GLY A 56 29.19 24.57 -10.40
CA GLY A 56 27.80 24.38 -10.82
C GLY A 56 27.40 22.90 -10.88
N LEU A 57 28.29 22.02 -11.35
CA LEU A 57 28.07 20.58 -11.38
C LEU A 57 28.06 20.00 -9.96
N LEU A 58 29.00 20.43 -9.12
CA LEU A 58 29.09 19.99 -7.72
C LEU A 58 27.82 20.34 -6.93
N VAL A 59 27.33 21.58 -7.05
CA VAL A 59 26.06 22.00 -6.44
C VAL A 59 24.90 21.14 -6.95
N THR A 60 24.83 20.92 -8.27
CA THR A 60 23.79 20.10 -8.89
C THR A 60 23.79 18.66 -8.33
N VAL A 61 24.96 18.04 -8.22
CA VAL A 61 25.12 16.69 -7.66
C VAL A 61 24.66 16.65 -6.20
N VAL A 62 25.03 17.65 -5.40
CA VAL A 62 24.62 17.75 -3.98
C VAL A 62 23.10 17.86 -3.86
N PHE A 63 22.47 18.77 -4.60
CA PHE A 63 21.00 18.90 -4.60
C PHE A 63 20.30 17.62 -5.07
N TRP A 64 20.89 16.93 -6.05
CA TRP A 64 20.35 15.68 -6.56
C TRP A 64 20.44 14.53 -5.54
N ILE A 65 21.55 14.42 -4.81
CA ILE A 65 21.69 13.46 -3.70
C ILE A 65 20.65 13.75 -2.61
N ILE A 66 20.48 15.02 -2.23
CA ILE A 66 19.47 15.43 -1.25
C ILE A 66 18.06 15.04 -1.74
N TYR A 67 17.74 15.32 -3.00
CA TYR A 67 16.47 14.94 -3.61
C TYR A 67 16.25 13.43 -3.56
N ILE A 68 17.25 12.61 -3.91
CA ILE A 68 17.14 11.15 -3.80
C ILE A 68 16.90 10.73 -2.36
N VAL A 69 17.63 11.28 -1.39
CA VAL A 69 17.45 10.91 0.02
C VAL A 69 16.03 11.25 0.49
N ILE A 70 15.50 12.42 0.11
CA ILE A 70 14.12 12.82 0.41
C ILE A 70 13.12 11.90 -0.32
N TRP A 71 13.37 11.60 -1.59
CA TRP A 71 12.52 10.73 -2.41
C TRP A 71 12.50 9.29 -1.87
N LEU A 72 13.66 8.72 -1.51
CA LEU A 72 13.78 7.41 -0.88
C LEU A 72 13.07 7.38 0.47
N ARG A 73 13.13 8.48 1.24
CA ARG A 73 12.37 8.63 2.49
C ARG A 73 10.85 8.72 2.23
N SER A 74 10.44 9.31 1.11
CA SER A 74 9.04 9.57 0.77
C SER A 74 8.35 8.42 0.02
N VAL A 75 9.07 7.62 -0.77
CA VAL A 75 8.51 6.61 -1.69
C VAL A 75 8.50 5.19 -1.07
N GLY A 76 8.82 5.09 0.22
CA GLY A 76 8.67 3.86 0.98
C GLY A 76 10.00 3.14 1.13
N THR A 77 10.75 3.56 2.15
CA THR A 77 11.91 2.85 2.71
C THR A 77 11.60 1.37 2.94
N GLN A 78 10.36 1.04 3.27
CA GLN A 78 9.87 -0.34 3.43
C GLN A 78 10.15 -1.21 2.21
N ASN A 79 9.84 -0.76 0.98
CA ASN A 79 10.06 -1.58 -0.22
C ASN A 79 11.53 -1.87 -0.51
N ILE A 80 12.42 -0.93 -0.17
CA ILE A 80 13.87 -1.10 -0.33
C ILE A 80 14.41 -1.99 0.77
N VAL A 81 13.97 -1.78 2.01
CA VAL A 81 14.29 -2.65 3.15
C VAL A 81 13.88 -4.08 2.82
N TYR A 82 12.64 -4.33 2.38
CA TYR A 82 12.17 -5.65 1.97
C TYR A 82 13.02 -6.25 0.84
N ALA A 83 13.36 -5.47 -0.19
CA ALA A 83 14.21 -5.95 -1.29
C ALA A 83 15.63 -6.30 -0.82
N VAL A 84 16.19 -5.54 0.13
CA VAL A 84 17.51 -5.82 0.70
C VAL A 84 17.42 -7.03 1.65
N GLU A 85 16.36 -7.18 2.42
CA GLU A 85 16.13 -8.36 3.28
C GLU A 85 16.01 -9.63 2.45
N GLU A 86 15.23 -9.59 1.37
CA GLU A 86 15.05 -10.71 0.42
C GLU A 86 16.36 -11.08 -0.29
N PHE A 87 17.17 -10.08 -0.66
CA PHE A 87 18.48 -10.32 -1.28
C PHE A 87 19.54 -10.84 -0.30
N THR A 88 19.53 -10.35 0.94
CA THR A 88 20.56 -10.69 1.94
C THR A 88 20.19 -11.89 2.81
N GLY A 89 18.93 -12.30 2.81
CA GLY A 89 18.39 -13.30 3.74
C GLY A 89 18.50 -12.89 5.20
N LYS A 90 18.65 -11.59 5.47
CA LYS A 90 18.76 -11.03 6.82
C LYS A 90 17.63 -10.04 7.04
N GLU A 91 17.01 -10.16 8.20
CA GLU A 91 16.06 -9.20 8.73
C GLU A 91 16.79 -7.92 9.15
N ILE A 92 16.41 -6.77 8.59
CA ILE A 92 17.07 -5.48 8.77
C ILE A 92 16.21 -4.56 9.64
N ASN A 93 14.89 -4.68 9.53
CA ASN A 93 13.92 -3.87 10.26
C ASN A 93 13.44 -4.47 11.60
N ASN A 94 13.86 -5.70 11.92
CA ASN A 94 13.42 -6.46 13.10
C ASN A 94 11.88 -6.67 13.19
N ASP A 95 11.19 -6.89 12.05
CA ASP A 95 9.74 -7.11 11.99
C ASP A 95 9.28 -8.58 12.12
N GLY A 96 10.21 -9.50 12.35
CA GLY A 96 10.02 -10.94 12.48
C GLY A 96 9.92 -11.67 11.13
N THR A 97 10.08 -10.98 10.00
CA THR A 97 9.97 -11.55 8.65
C THR A 97 11.11 -11.10 7.75
N ILE A 98 11.48 -11.94 6.77
CA ILE A 98 12.45 -11.56 5.74
C ILE A 98 11.67 -11.17 4.49
N GLY A 99 11.82 -9.92 4.06
CA GLY A 99 11.13 -9.39 2.88
C GLY A 99 9.77 -8.80 3.24
N LYS A 100 8.84 -8.78 2.27
CA LYS A 100 7.49 -8.26 2.57
C LYS A 100 6.81 -9.19 3.58
N PRO A 101 6.29 -8.67 4.71
CA PRO A 101 5.53 -9.51 5.63
C PRO A 101 4.38 -10.15 4.86
N GLN A 102 4.21 -11.48 5.00
CA GLN A 102 3.04 -12.17 4.48
C GLN A 102 1.82 -11.65 5.25
N LYS A 103 1.15 -10.66 4.67
CA LYS A 103 0.01 -10.01 5.30
C LYS A 103 -1.11 -11.02 5.47
N GLN A 104 -1.47 -11.30 6.71
CA GLN A 104 -2.55 -12.23 7.03
C GLN A 104 -3.87 -11.60 6.60
N THR A 105 -4.52 -12.19 5.60
CA THR A 105 -5.86 -11.77 5.20
C THR A 105 -6.83 -12.20 6.30
N ILE A 106 -7.44 -11.24 7.01
CA ILE A 106 -8.46 -11.55 8.01
C ILE A 106 -9.66 -12.09 7.24
N ARG A 107 -9.88 -13.41 7.33
CA ARG A 107 -11.03 -14.10 6.76
C ARG A 107 -12.13 -14.19 7.81
N LEU A 108 -13.26 -13.53 7.54
CA LEU A 108 -14.42 -13.56 8.42
C LEU A 108 -15.51 -14.44 7.84
N GLU A 109 -16.02 -15.35 8.67
CA GLU A 109 -17.11 -16.25 8.33
C GLU A 109 -18.43 -15.69 8.85
N VAL A 110 -19.35 -15.37 7.95
CA VAL A 110 -20.70 -14.89 8.31
C VAL A 110 -21.74 -15.83 7.72
N PRO A 111 -22.62 -16.41 8.55
CA PRO A 111 -23.75 -17.18 8.06
C PRO A 111 -24.75 -16.23 7.39
N SER A 112 -25.02 -16.43 6.11
CA SER A 112 -26.07 -15.74 5.38
C SER A 112 -27.32 -16.62 5.33
N THR A 113 -28.47 -16.01 5.64
CA THR A 113 -29.79 -16.64 5.62
C THR A 113 -30.71 -16.03 4.56
N GLU A 114 -30.14 -15.26 3.61
CA GLU A 114 -30.89 -14.39 2.69
C GLU A 114 -31.94 -15.13 1.83
N ASN A 115 -31.83 -16.47 1.67
CA ASN A 115 -32.76 -17.27 0.85
C ASN A 115 -33.26 -18.56 1.52
N GLY A 116 -33.27 -18.65 2.85
CA GLY A 116 -33.74 -19.87 3.56
C GLY A 116 -32.82 -21.10 3.42
N SER A 117 -31.66 -20.93 2.79
CA SER A 117 -30.55 -21.89 2.78
C SER A 117 -29.41 -21.33 3.64
N TRP A 118 -28.78 -22.20 4.42
CA TRP A 118 -27.60 -21.85 5.22
C TRP A 118 -26.38 -21.80 4.29
N ALA A 119 -25.87 -20.59 4.03
CA ALA A 119 -24.63 -20.39 3.28
C ALA A 119 -23.61 -19.64 4.13
N MET A 120 -22.36 -20.11 4.14
CA MET A 120 -21.25 -19.36 4.76
C MET A 120 -20.70 -18.38 3.73
N GLN A 121 -20.70 -17.10 4.08
CA GLN A 121 -20.03 -16.06 3.31
C GLN A 121 -18.68 -15.75 3.93
N TYR A 122 -17.64 -15.75 3.10
CA TYR A 122 -16.28 -15.44 3.49
C TYR A 122 -15.92 -14.03 3.04
N TYR A 123 -15.47 -13.22 4.00
CA TYR A 123 -15.01 -11.86 3.75
C TYR A 123 -13.50 -11.80 3.98
N ASP A 124 -12.74 -11.72 2.89
CA ASP A 124 -11.30 -11.53 2.92
C ASP A 124 -11.01 -10.03 2.94
N MET A 125 -10.68 -9.49 4.13
CA MET A 125 -10.52 -8.04 4.33
C MET A 125 -9.33 -7.48 3.53
N PRO A 126 -9.36 -6.18 3.13
CA PRO A 126 -8.21 -5.54 2.51
C PRO A 126 -6.96 -5.66 3.39
N GLU A 127 -5.81 -5.87 2.77
CA GLU A 127 -4.58 -6.24 3.48
C GLU A 127 -4.05 -5.17 4.46
N TRP A 128 -4.48 -3.93 4.30
CA TRP A 128 -4.09 -2.81 5.16
C TRP A 128 -5.01 -2.68 6.39
N VAL A 129 -6.08 -3.49 6.47
CA VAL A 129 -7.01 -3.47 7.61
C VAL A 129 -6.43 -4.30 8.74
N ASP A 130 -5.90 -3.61 9.75
CA ASP A 130 -5.44 -4.26 10.98
C ASP A 130 -6.60 -4.76 11.84
N ALA A 131 -6.37 -5.85 12.58
CA ALA A 131 -7.37 -6.46 13.47
C ALA A 131 -7.89 -5.48 14.53
N GLU A 132 -7.02 -4.62 15.08
CA GLU A 132 -7.39 -3.60 16.07
C GLU A 132 -8.32 -2.54 15.47
N ASN A 133 -7.96 -2.00 14.30
CA ASN A 133 -8.78 -1.02 13.59
C ASN A 133 -10.12 -1.62 13.16
N LEU A 134 -10.13 -2.89 12.77
CA LEU A 134 -11.35 -3.64 12.42
C LEU A 134 -12.26 -3.87 13.64
N ALA A 135 -11.67 -4.20 14.80
CA ALA A 135 -12.40 -4.35 16.06
C ALA A 135 -13.00 -3.02 16.53
N GLU A 136 -12.24 -1.93 16.46
CA GLU A 136 -12.72 -0.59 16.80
C GLU A 136 -13.82 -0.12 15.83
N LEU A 137 -13.66 -0.38 14.53
CA LEU A 137 -14.71 -0.14 13.55
C LEU A 137 -15.99 -0.89 13.92
N ALA A 138 -15.89 -2.19 14.21
CA ALA A 138 -17.02 -3.01 14.61
C ALA A 138 -17.68 -2.49 15.89
N ASN A 139 -16.91 -2.07 16.89
CA ASN A 139 -17.42 -1.47 18.12
C ASN A 139 -18.24 -0.21 17.83
N ARG A 140 -17.74 0.70 16.99
CA ARG A 140 -18.46 1.92 16.60
C ARG A 140 -19.75 1.60 15.85
N MET A 141 -19.69 0.67 14.90
CA MET A 141 -20.88 0.26 14.16
C MET A 141 -21.92 -0.36 15.09
N VAL A 142 -21.55 -1.29 15.96
CA VAL A 142 -22.47 -1.91 16.94
C VAL A 142 -23.03 -0.87 17.92
N ALA A 143 -22.26 0.16 18.28
CA ALA A 143 -22.72 1.29 19.09
C ALA A 143 -23.68 2.25 18.36
N GLY A 144 -24.05 1.96 17.11
CA GLY A 144 -25.00 2.75 16.33
C GLY A 144 -24.37 3.93 15.59
N LYS A 145 -23.04 4.03 15.53
CA LYS A 145 -22.37 5.08 14.76
C LYS A 145 -22.55 4.85 13.26
N ASN A 146 -22.50 5.95 12.50
CA ASN A 146 -22.61 5.91 11.05
C ASN A 146 -21.25 5.62 10.42
N PHE A 147 -21.22 4.75 9.41
CA PHE A 147 -20.05 4.57 8.56
C PHE A 147 -19.88 5.83 7.71
N SER A 148 -19.08 6.78 8.19
CA SER A 148 -18.97 8.10 7.59
C SER A 148 -17.59 8.72 7.84
N GLU A 149 -17.17 9.56 6.90
CA GLU A 149 -15.89 10.26 6.94
C GLU A 149 -15.67 11.05 8.24
N PRO A 150 -16.67 11.80 8.77
CA PRO A 150 -16.50 12.52 10.02
C PRO A 150 -16.24 11.62 11.24
N GLU A 151 -16.73 10.38 11.22
CA GLU A 151 -16.60 9.44 12.34
C GLU A 151 -15.33 8.60 12.25
N LEU A 152 -14.87 8.28 11.04
CA LEU A 152 -13.79 7.30 10.80
C LEU A 152 -12.46 7.94 10.38
N VAL A 153 -12.50 9.12 9.74
CA VAL A 153 -11.32 9.77 9.15
C VAL A 153 -10.98 11.10 9.83
N ARG A 154 -11.99 11.82 10.34
CA ARG A 154 -11.81 13.15 10.95
C ARG A 154 -11.77 13.06 12.49
N GLY A 155 -10.91 13.85 13.11
CA GLY A 155 -10.78 13.96 14.57
C GLY A 155 -9.60 13.20 15.16
N ALA A 156 -9.43 13.32 16.49
CA ALA A 156 -8.33 12.70 17.23
C ALA A 156 -8.42 11.17 17.28
N ASN A 157 -9.64 10.63 17.14
CA ASN A 157 -9.92 9.19 17.21
C ASN A 157 -10.17 8.59 15.80
N ARG A 158 -9.53 9.14 14.77
CA ARG A 158 -9.60 8.54 13.42
C ARG A 158 -8.99 7.13 13.45
N ILE A 159 -9.59 6.22 12.72
CA ILE A 159 -9.09 4.84 12.58
C ILE A 159 -8.56 4.54 11.18
N TYR A 160 -8.93 5.37 10.19
CA TYR A 160 -8.48 5.21 8.81
C TYR A 160 -8.03 6.54 8.21
N LEU A 161 -7.10 6.46 7.28
CA LEU A 161 -6.81 7.51 6.31
C LEU A 161 -7.99 7.67 5.34
N TYR A 162 -7.99 8.80 4.63
CA TYR A 162 -9.06 9.10 3.68
C TYR A 162 -9.17 8.07 2.56
N ASP A 163 -8.04 7.70 1.97
CA ASP A 163 -7.97 6.74 0.87
C ASP A 163 -8.36 5.33 1.32
N GLU A 164 -7.90 4.93 2.50
CA GLU A 164 -8.29 3.68 3.19
C GLU A 164 -9.80 3.62 3.42
N PHE A 165 -10.40 4.70 3.92
CA PHE A 165 -11.84 4.78 4.12
C PHE A 165 -12.62 4.63 2.80
N ILE A 166 -12.15 5.25 1.71
CA ILE A 166 -12.79 5.12 0.39
C ILE A 166 -12.71 3.67 -0.09
N GLU A 167 -11.54 3.06 -0.01
CA GLU A 167 -11.33 1.69 -0.45
C GLU A 167 -12.20 0.71 0.35
N LEU A 168 -12.25 0.87 1.68
CA LEU A 168 -13.09 0.03 2.54
C LEU A 168 -14.58 0.23 2.31
N ARG A 169 -15.01 1.49 2.09
CA ARG A 169 -16.40 1.79 1.73
C ARG A 169 -16.78 1.05 0.45
N ASP A 170 -15.96 1.16 -0.58
CA ASP A 170 -16.25 0.60 -1.89
C ASP A 170 -16.18 -0.94 -1.83
N TYR A 171 -15.24 -1.51 -1.08
CA TYR A 171 -15.17 -2.94 -0.75
C TYR A 171 -16.47 -3.43 -0.07
N PHE A 172 -16.97 -2.71 0.94
CA PHE A 172 -18.19 -3.08 1.66
C PHE A 172 -19.46 -2.89 0.82
N ILE A 173 -19.52 -1.88 -0.05
CA ILE A 173 -20.62 -1.72 -1.00
C ILE A 173 -20.65 -2.88 -1.99
N ASN A 174 -19.49 -3.24 -2.57
CA ASN A 174 -19.38 -4.30 -3.56
C ASN A 174 -19.77 -5.68 -3.01
N ARG A 175 -19.61 -5.90 -1.70
CA ARG A 175 -20.06 -7.13 -1.02
C ARG A 175 -21.42 -7.02 -0.34
N GLY A 176 -22.16 -5.92 -0.52
CA GLY A 176 -23.49 -5.77 0.04
C GLY A 176 -23.54 -5.61 1.57
N ILE A 177 -22.41 -5.31 2.21
CA ILE A 177 -22.31 -4.97 3.64
C ILE A 177 -22.89 -3.57 3.88
N LEU A 178 -22.58 -2.66 2.95
CA LEU A 178 -23.09 -1.29 2.94
C LEU A 178 -23.92 -1.07 1.68
N LYS A 179 -24.87 -0.13 1.77
CA LYS A 179 -25.65 0.33 0.62
C LYS A 179 -25.63 1.85 0.58
N LEU A 180 -25.52 2.43 -0.62
CA LEU A 180 -25.67 3.87 -0.79
C LEU A 180 -27.10 4.28 -0.42
N LYS A 181 -27.22 5.25 0.48
CA LYS A 181 -28.51 5.83 0.89
C LYS A 181 -29.18 6.53 -0.29
N ASN A 182 -28.40 7.21 -1.11
CA ASN A 182 -28.85 7.84 -2.34
C ASN A 182 -27.83 7.58 -3.47
N PRO A 183 -28.04 6.56 -4.31
CA PRO A 183 -27.09 6.21 -5.37
C PRO A 183 -26.91 7.31 -6.43
N ASN A 184 -27.88 8.21 -6.57
CA ASN A 184 -27.85 9.31 -7.55
C ASN A 184 -27.44 10.65 -6.91
N GLY A 185 -27.11 10.67 -5.62
CA GLY A 185 -26.77 11.88 -4.87
C GLY A 185 -25.29 12.25 -5.01
N LYS A 186 -24.97 13.55 -4.90
CA LYS A 186 -23.58 14.03 -4.82
C LYS A 186 -22.85 13.56 -3.56
N LYS A 187 -23.59 13.24 -2.49
CA LYS A 187 -23.06 12.69 -1.24
C LYS A 187 -23.15 11.17 -1.26
N LYS A 188 -22.01 10.49 -1.14
CA LYS A 188 -21.91 9.03 -1.02
C LYS A 188 -22.20 8.55 0.40
N ASP A 189 -23.33 8.98 0.96
CA ASP A 189 -23.77 8.52 2.27
C ASP A 189 -24.18 7.05 2.19
N VAL A 190 -23.76 6.25 3.16
CA VAL A 190 -24.01 4.81 3.20
C VAL A 190 -24.83 4.42 4.42
N VAL A 191 -25.61 3.36 4.28
CA VAL A 191 -26.34 2.70 5.36
C VAL A 191 -25.93 1.23 5.41
N ARG A 192 -25.99 0.65 6.60
CA ARG A 192 -25.69 -0.77 6.81
C ARG A 192 -26.83 -1.63 6.30
N THR A 193 -26.50 -2.75 5.69
CA THR A 193 -27.47 -3.81 5.40
C THR A 193 -27.58 -4.73 6.62
N LYS A 194 -28.58 -5.61 6.64
CA LYS A 194 -28.69 -6.65 7.67
C LYS A 194 -27.43 -7.53 7.72
N SER A 195 -26.91 -7.91 6.54
CA SER A 195 -25.64 -8.64 6.45
C SER A 195 -24.47 -7.86 7.03
N GLY A 196 -24.44 -6.54 6.86
CA GLY A 196 -23.42 -5.69 7.48
C GLY A 196 -23.55 -5.60 9.00
N GLU A 197 -24.77 -5.53 9.53
CA GLU A 197 -25.01 -5.57 10.97
C GLU A 197 -24.51 -6.88 11.59
N ASP A 198 -24.84 -8.02 10.99
CA ASP A 198 -24.41 -9.35 11.42
C ASP A 198 -22.88 -9.49 11.37
N LEU A 199 -22.23 -8.99 10.31
CA LEU A 199 -20.78 -8.96 10.17
C LEU A 199 -20.11 -8.19 11.31
N PHE A 200 -20.54 -6.95 11.59
CA PHE A 200 -19.93 -6.14 12.64
C PHE A 200 -20.14 -6.73 14.03
N LEU A 201 -21.29 -7.34 14.29
CA LEU A 201 -21.54 -8.10 15.52
C LEU A 201 -20.56 -9.27 15.66
N ARG A 202 -20.31 -10.00 14.57
CA ARG A 202 -19.38 -11.14 14.58
C ARG A 202 -17.94 -10.70 14.80
N ILE A 203 -17.50 -9.63 14.11
CA ILE A 203 -16.16 -9.06 14.30
C ILE A 203 -15.95 -8.65 15.76
N LYS A 204 -16.92 -7.94 16.35
CA LYS A 204 -16.86 -7.53 17.75
C LYS A 204 -16.69 -8.72 18.70
N ASN A 205 -17.42 -9.81 18.46
CA ASN A 205 -17.33 -11.02 19.28
C ASN A 205 -16.00 -11.77 19.06
N TYR A 206 -15.46 -11.73 17.85
CA TYR A 206 -14.17 -12.33 17.54
C TYR A 206 -13.01 -11.57 18.20
N ALA A 207 -13.07 -10.24 18.22
CA ALA A 207 -12.05 -9.39 18.82
C ALA A 207 -12.07 -9.36 20.37
N ALA A 208 -13.08 -9.98 21.00
CA ALA A 208 -13.19 -10.08 22.45
C ALA A 208 -12.47 -11.33 23.03
N HIS A 209 -11.89 -12.16 22.15
CA HIS A 209 -11.17 -13.40 22.46
C HIS A 209 -9.73 -13.33 21.97
#